data_AF-A0A518GHU0-F1
#
_entry.id   AF-A0A518GHU0-F1
#
_cell.length_a   1.000
_cell.length_b   1.000
_cell.length_c   1.000
_cell.angle_alpha   90.00
_cell.angle_beta   90.00
_cell.angle_gamma   90.00
#
_symmetry.space_group_name_H-M   'P 1'
#
loop_
_entity.id
_entity.type
_entity.pdbx_description
1 polymer ?
#
loop_
_entity_poly.entity_id
_entity_poly.type
_entity_poly.pdbx_seq_one_letter_code
_entity_poly.pdbx_strand_id
1 'polypeptide(L)'
;MNSPVSATSANSQVTGKNRAVRSGLKYALIPFVLISLSFLSLLGLFYFNSTLVSGTELNCLSWETRRFSFRREPFTNIQISGIRYTESRLGYVWSSAPSGESSLLDTAIKRHLKNPQSYESRWDLVDYSTPYPSKGPADILVTLLCMQNSDYDQFWSKWTANEPAKAKILWPAALDLVQFQIYAALPELLELATFELPLHEFQSSVNHTVQNALVEYCRSPPEPSFGSSGPPTNATGSDARVQLAAQTGLSYGDHPDLQLWAEP
;
A
#
# COMPACT_ATOMS: atom_id res chain seq x y z
N MET A 1 92.97 64.20 35.97
CA MET A 1 91.86 65.18 36.02
C MET A 1 90.59 64.41 35.73
N ASN A 2 90.03 63.78 36.76
CA ASN A 2 89.00 64.30 37.66
C ASN A 2 87.60 64.29 37.01
N SER A 3 86.81 63.36 37.54
CA SER A 3 85.35 63.12 37.54
C SER A 3 84.47 64.39 37.67
N PRO A 4 83.10 64.37 37.74
CA PRO A 4 82.16 63.23 37.86
C PRO A 4 80.77 63.35 37.17
N VAL A 5 80.07 62.19 37.15
CA VAL A 5 78.65 61.91 37.50
C VAL A 5 77.58 63.00 37.36
N SER A 6 76.50 62.69 36.61
CA SER A 6 75.06 62.71 37.02
C SER A 6 74.17 62.41 35.80
N ALA A 7 72.91 61.97 35.86
CA ALA A 7 72.14 61.03 36.68
C ALA A 7 70.72 61.00 36.04
N THR A 8 69.96 59.92 36.31
CA THR A 8 68.51 59.94 36.58
C THR A 8 67.47 59.84 35.44
N SER A 9 66.60 58.82 35.63
CA SER A 9 65.16 58.70 35.32
C SER A 9 64.71 58.49 33.88
N ALA A 10 64.19 57.30 33.55
CA ALA A 10 62.83 56.81 33.85
C ALA A 10 61.79 57.36 32.86
N ASN A 11 61.08 56.47 32.16
CA ASN A 11 59.77 55.99 32.62
C ASN A 11 59.02 55.33 31.45
N SER A 12 58.42 54.19 31.77
CA SER A 12 57.49 53.39 30.97
C SER A 12 56.40 54.21 30.29
N GLN A 13 56.06 53.87 29.04
CA GLN A 13 54.65 53.82 28.60
C GLN A 13 54.45 52.74 27.52
N VAL A 14 54.31 51.49 27.98
CA VAL A 14 53.46 50.51 27.28
C VAL A 14 52.03 51.04 27.38
N THR A 15 51.59 51.82 26.39
CA THR A 15 50.20 52.29 26.33
C THR A 15 49.31 51.12 25.92
N GLY A 16 48.85 50.40 26.93
CA GLY A 16 47.81 49.40 26.81
C GLY A 16 46.55 50.02 26.20
N LYS A 17 46.28 49.69 24.94
CA LYS A 17 45.01 49.97 24.27
C LYS A 17 44.13 48.72 24.24
N ASN A 18 44.04 48.02 25.38
CA ASN A 18 43.06 46.97 25.62
C ASN A 18 41.82 47.59 26.25
N ARG A 19 41.04 48.36 25.49
CA ARG A 19 39.72 48.82 25.96
C ARG A 19 38.62 48.45 24.96
N ALA A 20 37.70 47.67 25.50
CA ALA A 20 36.29 47.56 25.12
C ALA A 20 35.94 46.76 23.85
N VAL A 21 36.25 45.45 23.85
CA VAL A 21 35.56 44.45 23.00
C VAL A 21 34.74 43.47 23.87
N ARG A 22 34.08 43.97 24.92
CA ARG A 22 33.38 43.09 25.90
C ARG A 22 31.85 43.23 25.96
N SER A 23 31.23 44.16 25.23
CA SER A 23 29.77 44.35 25.26
C SER A 23 29.01 43.80 24.04
N GLY A 24 29.70 43.48 22.93
CA GLY A 24 29.04 42.96 21.71
C GLY A 24 28.65 41.47 21.75
N LEU A 25 29.27 40.68 22.64
CA LEU A 25 29.09 39.21 22.64
C LEU A 25 27.68 38.78 23.09
N LYS A 26 27.02 39.57 23.96
CA LYS A 26 25.70 39.22 24.50
C LYS A 26 24.57 39.34 23.47
N TYR A 27 24.70 40.26 22.52
CA TYR A 27 23.70 40.46 21.47
C TYR A 27 23.82 39.42 20.33
N ALA A 28 24.99 38.79 20.18
CA ALA A 28 25.19 37.71 19.20
C ALA A 28 24.65 36.34 19.68
N LEU A 29 24.48 36.14 20.99
CA LEU A 29 24.04 34.85 21.54
C LEU A 29 22.54 34.60 21.34
N ILE A 30 21.72 35.64 21.47
CA ILE A 30 20.25 35.56 21.29
C ILE A 30 19.87 35.03 19.89
N PRO A 31 20.34 35.61 18.77
CA PRO A 31 19.98 35.09 17.44
C PRO A 31 20.49 33.66 17.22
N PHE A 32 21.66 33.30 17.76
CA PHE A 32 22.17 31.94 17.68
C PHE A 32 21.25 30.93 18.36
N VAL A 33 20.77 31.23 19.58
CA VAL A 33 19.82 30.38 20.30
C VAL A 33 18.49 30.27 19.53
N LEU A 34 17.99 31.38 18.98
CA LEU A 34 16.76 31.37 18.18
C LEU A 34 16.90 30.54 16.90
N ILE A 35 18.01 30.66 16.18
CA ILE A 35 18.30 29.86 14.98
C ILE A 35 18.39 28.37 15.36
N SER A 36 19.08 28.03 16.44
CA SER A 36 19.19 26.65 16.91
C SER A 36 17.83 26.06 17.30
N LEU A 37 16.99 26.81 18.02
CA LEU A 37 15.64 26.38 18.39
C LEU A 37 14.73 26.21 17.17
N SER A 38 14.83 27.14 16.20
CA SER A 38 14.11 27.04 14.94
C SER A 38 14.53 25.80 14.14
N PHE A 39 15.83 25.54 14.04
CA PHE A 39 16.36 24.35 13.37
C PHE A 39 15.91 23.05 14.05
N LEU A 40 15.98 22.98 15.38
CA LEU A 40 15.48 21.83 16.16
C LEU A 40 13.98 21.60 15.97
N SER A 41 13.18 22.68 15.92
CA SER A 41 11.74 22.61 15.66
C SER A 41 11.46 22.07 14.25
N LEU A 42 12.19 22.54 13.23
CA LEU A 42 12.07 22.03 11.86
C LEU A 42 12.45 20.55 11.76
N LEU A 43 13.53 20.12 12.42
CA LEU A 43 13.91 18.71 12.50
C LEU A 43 12.84 17.86 13.18
N GLY A 44 12.26 18.35 14.28
CA GLY A 44 11.17 17.68 14.98
C GLY A 44 9.91 17.52 14.11
N LEU A 45 9.52 18.57 13.39
CA LEU A 45 8.40 18.52 12.44
C LEU A 45 8.68 17.58 11.28
N PHE A 46 9.88 17.62 10.70
CA PHE A 46 10.28 16.71 9.63
C PHE A 46 10.24 15.25 10.09
N TYR A 47 10.82 14.97 11.25
CA TYR A 47 10.78 13.64 11.87
C TYR A 47 9.34 13.19 12.12
N PHE A 48 8.51 14.03 12.73
CA PHE A 48 7.12 13.70 13.04
C PHE A 48 6.28 13.43 11.78
N ASN A 49 6.50 14.17 10.70
CA ASN A 49 5.83 13.90 9.42
C ASN A 49 6.35 12.62 8.76
N SER A 50 7.65 12.34 8.84
CA SER A 50 8.27 11.14 8.25
C SER A 50 7.84 9.83 8.92
N THR A 51 7.33 9.90 10.17
CA THR A 51 6.83 8.72 10.88
C THR A 51 5.41 8.31 10.49
N LEU A 52 4.64 9.16 9.80
CA LEU A 52 3.26 8.85 9.44
C LEU A 52 3.24 7.89 8.23
N VAL A 53 2.61 6.74 8.43
CA VAL A 53 2.30 5.79 7.36
C VAL A 53 0.79 5.75 7.22
N SER A 54 0.29 5.83 6.00
CA SER A 54 -1.13 5.66 5.71
C SER A 54 -1.29 4.92 4.40
N GLY A 55 -2.47 4.39 4.12
CA GLY A 55 -2.72 3.69 2.88
C GLY A 55 -4.17 3.28 2.73
N THR A 56 -4.42 2.49 1.69
CA THR A 56 -5.72 1.93 1.36
C THR A 56 -5.62 0.41 1.25
N GLU A 57 -6.60 -0.29 1.80
CA GLU A 57 -6.79 -1.72 1.68
C GLU A 57 -8.14 -2.01 1.01
N LEU A 58 -8.22 -3.13 0.30
CA LEU A 58 -9.41 -3.66 -0.35
C LEU A 58 -9.79 -4.99 0.29
N ASN A 59 -11.05 -5.15 0.67
CA ASN A 59 -11.60 -6.43 1.06
C ASN A 59 -11.80 -7.32 -0.16
N CYS A 60 -11.19 -8.50 -0.20
CA CYS A 60 -11.25 -9.38 -1.37
C CYS A 60 -12.65 -9.93 -1.65
N LEU A 61 -13.51 -10.05 -0.64
CA LEU A 61 -14.86 -10.64 -0.75
C LEU A 61 -15.94 -9.59 -0.97
N SER A 62 -15.94 -8.53 -0.16
CA SER A 62 -16.96 -7.47 -0.25
C SER A 62 -16.59 -6.38 -1.25
N TRP A 63 -15.34 -6.34 -1.71
CA TRP A 63 -14.75 -5.26 -2.51
C TRP A 63 -14.90 -3.88 -1.85
N GLU A 64 -14.99 -3.86 -0.53
CA GLU A 64 -14.99 -2.65 0.25
C GLU A 64 -13.57 -2.15 0.44
N THR A 65 -13.41 -0.83 0.40
CA THR A 65 -12.10 -0.21 0.65
C THR A 65 -12.09 0.45 2.02
N ARG A 66 -10.98 0.35 2.74
CA ARG A 66 -10.74 1.11 3.98
C ARG A 66 -9.38 1.77 3.94
N ARG A 67 -9.24 2.89 4.65
CA ARG A 67 -7.94 3.52 4.86
C ARG A 67 -7.38 3.06 6.18
N PHE A 68 -6.07 2.86 6.22
CA PHE A 68 -5.35 2.65 7.47
C PHE A 68 -4.34 3.76 7.68
N SER A 69 -4.00 4.01 8.93
CA SER A 69 -2.89 4.88 9.31
C SER A 69 -2.26 4.44 10.61
N PHE A 70 -0.94 4.56 10.69
CA PHE A 70 -0.16 4.30 11.89
C PHE A 70 1.13 5.12 11.86
N ARG A 71 1.90 5.06 12.95
CA ARG A 71 3.23 5.65 13.03
C ARG A 71 4.28 4.55 13.07
N ARG A 72 5.31 4.72 12.24
CA ARG A 72 6.47 3.85 12.14
C ARG A 72 7.73 4.66 12.33
N GLU A 73 8.68 4.12 13.07
CA GLU A 73 10.01 4.70 13.18
C GLU A 73 10.75 4.51 11.83
N PRO A 74 11.27 5.59 11.19
CA PRO A 74 11.76 5.54 9.82
C PRO A 74 13.07 4.75 9.63
N PHE A 75 13.89 4.57 10.66
CA PHE A 75 15.20 3.92 10.55
C PHE A 75 15.19 2.42 10.90
N THR A 76 14.24 1.98 11.74
CA THR A 76 14.12 0.64 12.32
C THR A 76 12.85 -0.08 11.83
N ASN A 77 11.93 0.63 11.18
CA ASN A 77 10.63 0.15 10.77
C ASN A 77 9.73 -0.36 11.91
N ILE A 78 10.06 -0.03 13.16
CA ILE A 78 9.25 -0.42 14.32
C ILE A 78 7.95 0.40 14.33
N GLN A 79 6.82 -0.29 14.45
CA GLN A 79 5.52 0.34 14.60
C GLN A 79 5.36 0.92 16.01
N ILE A 80 5.14 2.24 16.11
CA ILE A 80 5.03 2.98 17.37
C ILE A 80 3.58 3.07 17.83
N SER A 81 2.63 3.20 16.90
CA SER A 81 1.20 3.33 17.23
C SER A 81 0.40 2.16 16.68
N GLY A 82 -0.74 1.85 17.33
CA GLY A 82 -1.73 0.95 16.76
C GLY A 82 -2.24 1.44 15.38
N ILE A 83 -2.73 0.49 14.57
CA ILE A 83 -3.32 0.78 13.27
C ILE A 83 -4.71 1.37 13.48
N ARG A 84 -4.95 2.55 12.90
CA ARG A 84 -6.25 3.20 12.88
C ARG A 84 -6.88 2.99 11.52
N TYR A 85 -8.07 2.39 11.51
CA TYR A 85 -8.86 2.24 10.30
C TYR A 85 -9.90 3.34 10.22
N THR A 86 -10.06 3.91 9.04
CA THR A 86 -11.17 4.79 8.70
C THR A 86 -11.83 4.25 7.44
N GLU A 87 -13.16 4.29 7.40
CA GLU A 87 -13.89 3.91 6.19
C GLU A 87 -13.40 4.78 5.03
N SER A 88 -12.94 4.13 3.96
CA SER A 88 -12.50 4.87 2.79
C SER A 88 -13.74 5.34 2.06
N ARG A 89 -14.09 6.61 2.21
CA ARG A 89 -14.96 7.28 1.26
C ARG A 89 -14.18 7.50 -0.05
N LEU A 90 -13.85 6.44 -0.76
CA LEU A 90 -13.59 6.49 -2.21
C LEU A 90 -14.90 6.81 -2.99
N GLY A 91 -15.84 7.51 -2.35
CA GLY A 91 -17.16 7.86 -2.84
C GLY A 91 -17.16 8.80 -4.04
N TYR A 92 -16.00 9.27 -4.50
CA TYR A 92 -15.89 10.01 -5.76
C TYR A 92 -15.52 9.14 -6.96
N VAL A 93 -14.93 7.96 -6.76
CA VAL A 93 -14.60 7.07 -7.88
C VAL A 93 -15.65 5.97 -8.06
N TRP A 94 -16.38 5.64 -6.99
CA TRP A 94 -17.31 4.50 -6.97
C TRP A 94 -18.78 4.91 -6.91
N SER A 95 -19.09 6.19 -6.69
CA SER A 95 -20.45 6.72 -6.73
C SER A 95 -20.55 7.88 -7.72
N SER A 96 -21.57 7.86 -8.59
CA SER A 96 -21.96 9.03 -9.39
C SER A 96 -22.70 10.08 -8.55
N ALA A 97 -23.07 9.76 -7.30
CA ALA A 97 -23.78 10.63 -6.38
C ALA A 97 -22.96 10.88 -5.10
N PRO A 98 -22.51 12.12 -4.82
CA PRO A 98 -21.80 12.46 -3.58
C PRO A 98 -22.69 12.39 -2.33
N SER A 99 -23.99 12.13 -2.48
CA SER A 99 -25.01 12.11 -1.43
C SER A 99 -25.45 10.69 -1.07
N GLY A 100 -24.57 9.90 -0.45
CA GLY A 100 -24.96 8.86 0.53
C GLY A 100 -25.72 7.62 0.07
N GLU A 101 -26.13 7.50 -1.19
CA GLU A 101 -26.66 6.25 -1.75
C GLU A 101 -25.48 5.36 -2.18
N SER A 102 -25.62 4.05 -1.95
CA SER A 102 -24.62 3.02 -2.20
C SER A 102 -23.91 3.22 -3.54
N SER A 103 -22.59 3.01 -3.55
CA SER A 103 -21.76 3.16 -4.75
C SER A 103 -22.38 2.38 -5.92
N LEU A 104 -22.38 2.89 -7.15
CA LEU A 104 -23.04 2.21 -8.28
C LEU A 104 -22.45 0.81 -8.55
N LEU A 105 -21.16 0.63 -8.22
CA LEU A 105 -20.50 -0.68 -8.20
C LEU A 105 -21.09 -1.63 -7.14
N ASP A 106 -21.50 -1.06 -6.00
CA ASP A 106 -22.09 -1.75 -4.84
C ASP A 106 -23.36 -2.51 -5.21
N THR A 107 -24.19 -1.99 -6.12
CA THR A 107 -25.44 -2.68 -6.51
C THR A 107 -25.27 -3.55 -7.75
N ALA A 108 -24.58 -3.05 -8.78
CA ALA A 108 -24.47 -3.75 -10.06
C ALA A 108 -23.58 -4.99 -9.97
N ILE A 109 -22.44 -4.89 -9.28
CA ILE A 109 -21.48 -6.00 -9.20
C ILE A 109 -21.80 -6.91 -8.01
N LYS A 110 -22.07 -6.37 -6.81
CA LYS A 110 -22.25 -7.24 -5.63
C LYS A 110 -23.43 -8.19 -5.76
N ARG A 111 -24.46 -7.88 -6.55
CA ARG A 111 -25.56 -8.82 -6.84
C ARG A 111 -25.09 -10.10 -7.54
N HIS A 112 -23.94 -10.06 -8.21
CA HIS A 112 -23.31 -11.19 -8.88
C HIS A 112 -22.21 -11.84 -8.05
N LEU A 113 -21.67 -11.15 -7.03
CA LEU A 113 -20.74 -11.72 -6.07
C LEU A 113 -21.52 -12.64 -5.11
N LYS A 114 -21.45 -13.94 -5.34
CA LYS A 114 -21.89 -14.90 -4.33
C LYS A 114 -20.78 -14.95 -3.29
N ASN A 115 -21.06 -14.48 -2.08
CA ASN A 115 -20.08 -14.57 -1.00
C ASN A 115 -20.05 -16.02 -0.50
N PRO A 116 -19.00 -16.79 -0.78
CA PRO A 116 -18.91 -18.13 -0.24
C PRO A 116 -18.77 -18.03 1.28
N GLN A 117 -19.73 -18.61 2.02
CA GLN A 117 -19.79 -18.52 3.49
C GLN A 117 -18.52 -19.07 4.20
N SER A 118 -17.64 -19.77 3.48
CA SER A 118 -16.47 -20.46 4.01
C SER A 118 -15.18 -19.65 4.02
N TYR A 119 -15.12 -18.47 3.39
CA TYR A 119 -13.85 -17.75 3.24
C TYR A 119 -13.68 -16.70 4.32
N GLU A 120 -12.46 -16.64 4.87
CA GLU A 120 -12.08 -15.60 5.80
C GLU A 120 -11.97 -14.24 5.08
N SER A 121 -12.50 -13.21 5.71
CA SER A 121 -12.44 -11.84 5.21
C SER A 121 -10.99 -11.34 5.21
N ARG A 122 -10.37 -11.24 4.03
CA ARG A 122 -8.99 -10.74 3.85
C ARG A 122 -8.98 -9.32 3.31
N TRP A 123 -8.05 -8.51 3.82
CA TRP A 123 -7.80 -7.14 3.38
C TRP A 123 -6.46 -7.10 2.65
N ASP A 124 -6.51 -6.80 1.36
CA ASP A 124 -5.34 -6.75 0.49
C ASP A 124 -4.91 -5.31 0.24
N LEU A 125 -3.60 -5.06 0.24
CA LEU A 125 -3.03 -3.72 0.12
C LEU A 125 -3.26 -3.15 -1.29
N VAL A 126 -3.84 -1.96 -1.38
CA VAL A 126 -4.01 -1.19 -2.62
C VAL A 126 -2.85 -0.22 -2.75
N ASP A 127 -2.70 0.68 -1.79
CA ASP A 127 -1.63 1.66 -1.77
C ASP A 127 -1.15 1.87 -0.34
N TYR A 128 0.09 2.31 -0.20
CA TYR A 128 0.54 2.94 1.02
C TYR A 128 1.43 4.13 0.73
N SER A 129 1.13 5.22 1.43
CA SER A 129 1.82 6.48 1.41
C SER A 129 2.87 6.51 2.51
N THR A 130 4.13 6.60 2.07
CA THR A 130 5.30 6.97 2.85
C THR A 130 6.08 8.01 2.03
N PRO A 131 7.26 8.50 2.47
CA PRO A 131 8.12 9.30 1.60
C PRO A 131 8.42 8.63 0.24
N TYR A 132 8.32 7.29 0.17
CA TYR A 132 8.37 6.51 -1.05
C TYR A 132 7.03 5.76 -1.21
N PRO A 133 6.05 6.34 -1.93
CA PRO A 133 4.76 5.70 -2.12
C PRO A 133 4.95 4.41 -2.93
N SER A 134 4.21 3.36 -2.56
CA SER A 134 4.19 2.12 -3.31
C SER A 134 2.77 1.56 -3.36
N LYS A 135 2.52 0.78 -4.41
CA LYS A 135 1.25 0.13 -4.69
C LYS A 135 1.34 -1.33 -4.30
N GLY A 136 0.27 -1.86 -3.73
CA GLY A 136 0.09 -3.29 -3.55
C GLY A 136 -0.62 -3.91 -4.76
N PRO A 137 -0.72 -5.24 -4.82
CA PRO A 137 -1.29 -5.94 -5.97
C PRO A 137 -2.79 -5.64 -6.18
N ALA A 138 -3.53 -5.31 -5.12
CA ALA A 138 -4.95 -4.96 -5.24
C ALA A 138 -5.20 -3.62 -5.97
N ASP A 139 -4.17 -2.78 -6.15
CA ASP A 139 -4.23 -1.59 -6.99
C ASP A 139 -4.63 -1.90 -8.43
N ILE A 140 -4.29 -3.09 -8.94
CA ILE A 140 -4.68 -3.53 -10.28
C ILE A 140 -6.20 -3.59 -10.39
N LEU A 141 -6.87 -4.26 -9.45
CA LEU A 141 -8.33 -4.36 -9.45
C LEU A 141 -8.97 -2.99 -9.27
N VAL A 142 -8.49 -2.21 -8.29
CA VAL A 142 -9.03 -0.86 -8.05
C VAL A 142 -8.89 -0.01 -9.31
N THR A 143 -7.73 0.01 -9.95
CA THR A 143 -7.49 0.78 -11.18
C THR A 143 -8.42 0.33 -12.32
N LEU A 144 -8.58 -0.97 -12.52
CA LEU A 144 -9.47 -1.52 -13.55
C LEU A 144 -10.93 -1.16 -13.29
N LEU A 145 -11.39 -1.27 -12.05
CA LEU A 145 -12.77 -0.91 -11.66
C LEU A 145 -13.04 0.60 -11.79
N CYS A 146 -11.99 1.42 -11.69
CA CYS A 146 -12.07 2.88 -11.85
C CYS A 146 -12.02 3.34 -13.32
N MET A 147 -12.01 2.41 -14.29
CA MET A 147 -12.01 2.74 -15.72
C MET A 147 -13.28 3.50 -16.11
N GLN A 148 -13.09 4.63 -16.79
CA GLN A 148 -14.16 5.47 -17.34
C GLN A 148 -14.23 5.32 -18.87
N ASN A 149 -15.43 5.47 -19.43
CA ASN A 149 -15.59 5.55 -20.88
C ASN A 149 -15.29 6.98 -21.40
N SER A 150 -15.43 7.20 -22.71
CA SER A 150 -15.26 8.52 -23.35
C SER A 150 -16.21 9.60 -22.80
N ASP A 151 -17.32 9.18 -22.21
CA ASP A 151 -18.37 10.05 -21.69
C ASP A 151 -18.19 10.33 -20.19
N TYR A 152 -17.08 9.89 -19.60
CA TYR A 152 -16.79 9.93 -18.15
C TYR A 152 -17.76 9.10 -17.29
N ASP A 153 -18.55 8.21 -17.89
CA ASP A 153 -19.35 7.22 -17.16
C ASP A 153 -18.45 6.10 -16.63
N GLN A 154 -18.87 5.51 -15.50
CA GLN A 154 -18.28 4.28 -14.98
C GLN A 154 -18.55 3.11 -15.93
N PHE A 155 -17.50 2.66 -16.64
CA PHE A 155 -17.60 1.63 -17.67
C PHE A 155 -18.27 0.35 -17.14
N TRP A 156 -17.80 -0.16 -16.00
CA TRP A 156 -18.27 -1.43 -15.43
C TRP A 156 -19.71 -1.39 -14.93
N SER A 157 -20.18 -0.25 -14.43
CA SER A 157 -21.57 -0.08 -14.01
C SER A 157 -22.51 -0.24 -15.21
N LYS A 158 -22.22 0.50 -16.29
CA LYS A 158 -22.99 0.47 -17.54
C LYS A 158 -22.92 -0.91 -18.21
N TRP A 159 -21.72 -1.47 -18.33
CA TRP A 159 -21.52 -2.80 -18.92
C TRP A 159 -22.29 -3.89 -18.17
N THR A 160 -22.20 -3.91 -16.83
CA THR A 160 -22.90 -4.91 -16.00
C THR A 160 -24.42 -4.81 -16.11
N ALA A 161 -24.94 -3.58 -16.24
CA ALA A 161 -26.37 -3.36 -16.46
C ALA A 161 -26.84 -3.84 -17.84
N ASN A 162 -26.03 -3.60 -18.87
CA ASN A 162 -26.35 -3.95 -20.26
C ASN A 162 -26.19 -5.46 -20.55
N GLU A 163 -25.22 -6.12 -19.91
CA GLU A 163 -24.84 -7.52 -20.17
C GLU A 163 -24.99 -8.41 -18.92
N PRO A 164 -26.18 -8.50 -18.29
CA PRO A 164 -26.35 -9.15 -16.98
C PRO A 164 -26.04 -10.65 -17.01
N ALA A 165 -26.22 -11.31 -18.16
CA ALA A 165 -25.89 -12.72 -18.34
C ALA A 165 -24.38 -12.97 -18.33
N LYS A 166 -23.60 -12.13 -19.03
CA LYS A 166 -22.12 -12.20 -19.03
C LYS A 166 -21.56 -11.78 -17.68
N ALA A 167 -22.11 -10.74 -17.05
CA ALA A 167 -21.70 -10.28 -15.73
C ALA A 167 -21.82 -11.36 -14.64
N LYS A 168 -22.86 -12.21 -14.72
CA LYS A 168 -23.06 -13.35 -13.81
C LYS A 168 -21.94 -14.41 -13.92
N ILE A 169 -21.18 -14.41 -15.02
CA ILE A 169 -20.06 -15.31 -15.27
C ILE A 169 -18.74 -14.61 -14.93
N LEU A 170 -18.56 -13.38 -15.40
CA LEU A 170 -17.32 -12.61 -15.24
C LEU A 170 -17.00 -12.29 -13.78
N TRP A 171 -17.98 -11.78 -13.02
CA TRP A 171 -17.70 -11.29 -11.67
C TRP A 171 -17.33 -12.37 -10.66
N PRO A 172 -17.99 -13.55 -10.64
CA PRO A 172 -17.50 -14.68 -9.85
C PRO A 172 -16.08 -15.11 -10.24
N ALA A 173 -15.77 -15.18 -11.54
CA ALA A 173 -14.43 -15.52 -12.00
C ALA A 173 -13.36 -14.51 -11.54
N ALA A 174 -13.67 -13.21 -11.59
CA ALA A 174 -12.78 -12.17 -11.07
C ALA A 174 -12.60 -12.30 -9.54
N LEU A 175 -13.68 -12.61 -8.82
CA LEU A 175 -13.63 -12.87 -7.38
C LEU A 175 -12.74 -14.08 -7.06
N ASP A 176 -12.82 -15.17 -7.82
CA ASP A 176 -11.98 -16.35 -7.63
C ASP A 176 -10.49 -15.98 -7.77
N LEU A 177 -10.10 -15.26 -8.83
CA LEU A 177 -8.72 -14.80 -9.00
C LEU A 177 -8.24 -13.91 -7.84
N VAL A 178 -9.09 -13.00 -7.38
CA VAL A 178 -8.82 -12.11 -6.25
C VAL A 178 -8.64 -12.90 -4.95
N GLN A 179 -9.46 -13.94 -4.72
CA GLN A 179 -9.30 -14.82 -3.56
C GLN A 179 -7.94 -15.51 -3.54
N PHE A 180 -7.42 -15.92 -4.69
CA PHE A 180 -6.07 -16.50 -4.81
C PHE A 180 -4.94 -15.46 -4.91
N GLN A 181 -5.22 -14.16 -4.74
CA GLN A 181 -4.26 -13.05 -4.91
C GLN A 181 -3.64 -12.97 -6.31
N ILE A 182 -4.30 -13.53 -7.33
CA ILE A 182 -3.83 -13.55 -8.72
C ILE A 182 -4.31 -12.29 -9.44
N TYR A 183 -3.96 -11.13 -8.88
CA TYR A 183 -4.38 -9.83 -9.42
C TYR A 183 -3.81 -9.56 -10.82
N ALA A 184 -2.65 -10.14 -11.13
CA ALA A 184 -1.98 -9.98 -12.42
C ALA A 184 -2.78 -10.53 -13.61
N ALA A 185 -3.68 -11.50 -13.38
CA ALA A 185 -4.53 -12.09 -14.42
C ALA A 185 -5.86 -11.33 -14.65
N LEU A 186 -6.20 -10.38 -13.77
CA LEU A 186 -7.44 -9.61 -13.90
C LEU A 186 -7.54 -8.77 -15.18
N PRO A 187 -6.47 -8.10 -15.68
CA PRO A 187 -6.57 -7.34 -16.92
C PRO A 187 -7.04 -8.20 -18.11
N GLU A 188 -6.43 -9.38 -18.31
CA GLU A 188 -6.79 -10.31 -19.39
C GLU A 188 -8.22 -10.82 -19.23
N LEU A 189 -8.62 -11.20 -18.01
CA LEU A 189 -9.98 -11.65 -17.73
C LEU A 189 -11.02 -10.55 -18.04
N LEU A 190 -10.76 -9.31 -17.60
CA LEU A 190 -11.67 -8.20 -17.77
C LEU A 190 -11.68 -7.67 -19.21
N GLU A 191 -10.59 -7.83 -19.97
CA GLU A 191 -10.55 -7.50 -21.40
C GLU A 191 -11.58 -8.30 -22.20
N LEU A 192 -11.93 -9.52 -21.76
CA LEU A 192 -12.99 -10.33 -22.39
C LEU A 192 -14.33 -9.61 -22.48
N ALA A 193 -14.62 -8.70 -21.55
CA ALA A 193 -15.84 -7.90 -21.53
C ALA A 193 -15.95 -6.92 -22.72
N THR A 194 -14.82 -6.60 -23.36
CA THR A 194 -14.75 -5.68 -24.51
C THR A 194 -15.10 -6.36 -25.83
N PHE A 195 -15.09 -7.70 -25.89
CA PHE A 195 -15.42 -8.46 -27.09
C PHE A 195 -16.92 -8.80 -27.15
N GLU A 196 -17.50 -8.67 -28.34
CA GLU A 196 -18.88 -9.05 -28.64
C GLU A 196 -19.02 -10.57 -28.87
N LEU A 197 -18.72 -11.37 -27.84
CA LEU A 197 -18.82 -12.83 -27.91
C LEU A 197 -20.25 -13.32 -27.57
N PRO A 198 -20.73 -14.39 -28.22
CA PRO A 198 -21.88 -15.16 -27.75
C PRO A 198 -21.67 -15.67 -26.32
N LEU A 199 -22.75 -15.81 -25.54
CA LEU A 199 -22.67 -16.15 -24.11
C LEU A 199 -21.86 -17.42 -23.81
N HIS A 200 -22.01 -18.45 -24.65
CA HIS A 200 -21.31 -19.73 -24.46
C HIS A 200 -19.80 -19.61 -24.72
N GLU A 201 -19.39 -18.93 -25.81
CA GLU A 201 -17.98 -18.65 -26.11
C GLU A 201 -17.34 -17.74 -25.05
N PHE A 202 -18.10 -16.75 -24.57
CA PHE A 202 -17.67 -15.89 -23.47
C PHE A 202 -17.38 -16.72 -22.21
N GLN A 203 -18.28 -17.64 -21.84
CA GLN A 203 -18.08 -18.51 -20.69
C GLN A 203 -16.85 -19.41 -20.85
N SER A 204 -16.67 -20.02 -22.02
CA SER A 204 -15.49 -20.83 -22.32
C SER A 204 -14.20 -20.02 -22.21
N SER A 205 -14.20 -18.78 -22.70
CA SER A 205 -13.04 -17.87 -22.65
C SER A 205 -12.70 -17.46 -21.21
N VAL A 206 -13.72 -17.12 -20.41
CA VAL A 206 -13.55 -16.82 -18.97
C VAL A 206 -12.96 -18.02 -18.23
N ASN A 207 -13.53 -19.21 -18.41
CA ASN A 207 -13.07 -20.42 -17.74
C ASN A 207 -11.62 -20.75 -18.12
N HIS A 208 -11.28 -20.65 -19.41
CA HIS A 208 -9.93 -20.89 -19.90
C HIS A 208 -8.92 -19.91 -19.30
N THR A 209 -9.26 -18.61 -19.24
CA THR A 209 -8.39 -17.57 -18.66
C THR A 209 -8.14 -17.82 -17.18
N VAL A 210 -9.19 -18.13 -16.40
CA VAL A 210 -9.07 -18.45 -14.97
C VAL A 210 -8.25 -19.72 -14.76
N GLN A 211 -8.51 -20.77 -15.55
CA GLN A 211 -7.78 -22.03 -15.44
C GLN A 211 -6.29 -21.85 -15.73
N ASN A 212 -5.93 -21.09 -16.77
CA ASN A 212 -4.54 -20.81 -17.09
C ASN A 212 -3.84 -20.04 -15.96
N ALA A 213 -4.50 -19.02 -15.42
CA ALA A 213 -3.98 -18.25 -14.30
C ALA A 213 -3.74 -19.11 -13.05
N LEU A 214 -4.67 -20.03 -12.74
CA LEU A 214 -4.52 -20.97 -11.63
C LEU A 214 -3.40 -21.99 -11.87
N VAL A 215 -3.28 -22.52 -13.10
CA VAL A 215 -2.20 -23.45 -13.46
C VAL A 215 -0.84 -22.76 -13.34
N GLU A 216 -0.72 -21.53 -13.82
CA GLU A 216 0.51 -20.75 -13.72
C GLU A 216 0.88 -20.44 -12.26
N TYR A 217 -0.10 -20.05 -11.45
CA TYR A 217 0.08 -19.88 -10.00
C TYR A 217 0.56 -21.16 -9.31
N CYS A 218 0.03 -22.33 -9.69
CA CYS A 218 0.48 -23.61 -9.16
C CYS A 218 1.90 -24.00 -9.61
N ARG A 219 2.30 -23.63 -10.83
CA ARG A 219 3.65 -23.90 -11.37
C ARG A 219 4.71 -22.98 -10.77
N SER A 220 4.35 -21.74 -10.46
CA SER A 220 5.26 -20.73 -9.93
C SER A 220 4.56 -19.98 -8.80
N PRO A 221 4.39 -20.64 -7.64
CA PRO A 221 3.78 -19.98 -6.49
C PRO A 221 4.63 -18.76 -6.16
N PRO A 222 4.02 -17.61 -5.86
CA PRO A 222 4.76 -16.42 -5.46
C PRO A 222 5.66 -16.81 -4.29
N GLU A 223 6.95 -16.48 -4.39
CA GLU A 223 7.82 -16.68 -3.25
C GLU A 223 7.20 -15.97 -2.05
N PRO A 224 7.10 -16.63 -0.87
CA PRO A 224 6.63 -15.96 0.32
C PRO A 224 7.51 -14.74 0.50
N SER A 225 6.93 -13.55 0.35
CA SER A 225 7.68 -12.31 0.39
C SER A 225 8.32 -12.20 1.78
N PHE A 226 9.59 -12.59 1.91
CA PHE A 226 10.35 -12.66 3.15
C PHE A 226 10.58 -11.29 3.82
N GLY A 227 9.92 -10.23 3.33
CA GLY A 227 9.93 -8.87 3.87
C GLY A 227 8.72 -8.49 4.72
N SER A 228 7.72 -9.36 4.90
CA SER A 228 6.62 -9.08 5.85
C SER A 228 7.07 -9.43 7.27
N SER A 229 7.87 -8.56 7.89
CA SER A 229 8.15 -8.60 9.33
C SER A 229 6.97 -8.08 10.17
N GLY A 230 5.74 -8.39 9.74
CA GLY A 230 4.56 -8.21 10.57
C GLY A 230 4.56 -9.25 11.69
N PRO A 231 3.97 -8.96 12.86
CA PRO A 231 3.77 -9.98 13.89
C PRO A 231 3.00 -11.15 13.25
N PRO A 232 3.39 -12.41 13.53
CA PRO A 232 2.75 -13.57 12.93
C PRO A 232 1.26 -13.54 13.28
N THR A 233 0.41 -13.27 12.30
CA THR A 233 -0.99 -13.66 12.38
C THR A 233 -1.00 -15.17 12.15
N ASN A 234 -1.63 -15.91 13.06
CA ASN A 234 -1.74 -17.37 13.05
C ASN A 234 -2.59 -17.86 11.86
N ALA A 235 -2.15 -17.64 10.63
CA ALA A 235 -2.76 -18.19 9.43
C ALA A 235 -1.93 -19.39 8.98
N THR A 236 -2.41 -20.59 9.32
CA THR A 236 -1.95 -21.88 8.84
C THR A 236 -2.11 -21.94 7.31
N GLY A 237 -1.07 -21.53 6.57
CA GLY A 237 -1.03 -21.54 5.10
C GLY A 237 -1.06 -22.94 4.45
N SER A 238 -1.15 -24.01 5.23
CA SER A 238 -1.26 -25.39 4.74
C SER A 238 -2.65 -25.74 4.18
N ASP A 239 -3.71 -25.06 4.61
CA ASP A 239 -5.08 -25.48 4.30
C ASP A 239 -5.61 -25.01 2.94
N ALA A 240 -5.08 -23.90 2.41
CA ALA A 240 -5.53 -23.35 1.12
C ALA A 240 -5.25 -24.30 -0.06
N ARG A 241 -4.15 -25.07 0.00
CA ARG A 241 -3.79 -26.05 -1.05
C ARG A 241 -4.73 -27.26 -1.07
N VAL A 242 -5.16 -27.72 0.11
CA VAL A 242 -6.07 -28.87 0.26
C VAL A 242 -7.49 -28.47 -0.17
N GLN A 243 -7.92 -27.25 0.14
CA GLN A 243 -9.23 -26.73 -0.26
C GLN A 243 -9.35 -26.50 -1.78
N LEU A 244 -8.28 -26.04 -2.44
CA LEU A 244 -8.26 -25.83 -3.89
C LEU A 244 -8.32 -27.15 -4.68
N ALA A 245 -7.61 -28.19 -4.23
CA ALA A 245 -7.67 -29.52 -4.83
C ALA A 245 -9.06 -30.17 -4.65
N ALA A 246 -9.71 -29.95 -3.50
CA ALA A 246 -11.03 -30.49 -3.21
C ALA A 246 -12.17 -29.82 -4.02
N GLN A 247 -12.05 -28.52 -4.33
CA GLN A 247 -13.09 -27.79 -5.06
C GLN A 247 -12.99 -27.90 -6.58
N THR A 248 -11.79 -28.11 -7.13
CA THR A 248 -11.57 -28.18 -8.59
C THR A 248 -11.84 -29.57 -9.20
N GLY A 249 -12.12 -30.60 -8.38
CA GLY A 249 -12.28 -31.97 -8.85
C GLY A 249 -10.99 -32.57 -9.45
N LEU A 250 -9.86 -31.91 -9.27
CA LEU A 250 -8.54 -32.39 -9.68
C LEU A 250 -8.07 -33.43 -8.65
N SER A 251 -8.39 -34.70 -8.92
CA SER A 251 -7.84 -35.84 -8.18
C SER A 251 -6.31 -35.80 -8.26
N TYR A 252 -5.65 -35.75 -7.10
CA TYR A 252 -4.20 -35.76 -6.94
C TYR A 252 -3.63 -37.16 -7.20
N GLY A 253 -3.83 -37.68 -8.41
CA GLY A 253 -3.45 -39.02 -8.80
C GLY A 253 -3.51 -39.16 -10.30
N ASP A 254 -2.44 -38.72 -10.97
CA ASP A 254 -1.97 -39.21 -12.28
C ASP A 254 -0.68 -38.47 -12.69
N HIS A 255 0.29 -38.34 -11.77
CA HIS A 255 1.65 -37.92 -12.13
C HIS A 255 2.69 -38.80 -11.42
N PRO A 256 3.46 -39.63 -12.15
CA PRO A 256 4.32 -40.65 -11.55
C PRO A 256 5.64 -40.15 -10.92
N ASP A 257 5.89 -38.83 -10.85
CA ASP A 257 7.24 -38.30 -10.57
C ASP A 257 7.42 -37.58 -9.22
N LEU A 258 6.48 -37.67 -8.27
CA LEU A 258 6.59 -36.98 -6.98
C LEU A 258 6.38 -37.91 -5.77
N GLN A 259 7.18 -38.97 -5.71
CA GLN A 259 7.20 -39.93 -4.60
C GLN A 259 8.52 -39.98 -3.82
N LEU A 260 9.31 -38.89 -3.82
CA LEU A 260 10.39 -38.73 -2.85
C LEU A 260 10.05 -37.61 -1.87
N TRP A 261 10.47 -37.78 -0.63
CA TRP A 261 10.36 -36.86 0.51
C TRP A 261 9.12 -37.02 1.39
N ALA A 262 9.00 -38.20 2.00
CA ALA A 262 8.40 -38.34 3.31
C ALA A 262 9.17 -39.41 4.12
N GLU A 263 10.06 -38.97 5.00
CA GLU A 263 10.52 -39.70 6.19
C GLU A 263 11.04 -38.67 7.22
N PRO A 264 11.07 -39.00 8.51
CA PRO A 264 9.95 -39.34 9.40
C PRO A 264 9.49 -38.13 10.25
#